data_AF-A0A0C9T0Q8-F1
#
_entry.id   AF-A0A0C9T0Q8-F1
#
_cell.length_a   1.000
_cell.length_b   1.000
_cell.length_c   1.000
_cell.angle_alpha   90.00
_cell.angle_beta   90.00
_cell.angle_gamma   90.00
#
_symmetry.space_group_name_H-M   'P 1'
#
loop_
_entity.id
_entity.type
_entity.pdbx_description
1 polymer ?
#
loop_
_entity_poly.entity_id
_entity_poly.type
_entity_poly.pdbx_seq_one_letter_code
_entity_poly.pdbx_strand_id
1 'polypeptide(L)'
;MSENTASTLPPDAAANQQGQDIQEFNRLVDLAFCGYCIGDAPTLRPIWGRNYMRPTDQSHLNDIFNSFSTIGLNFMTPDAALRVFIDPEDIDPNCLTKSPNPEDWRPLRYIPGREPAQVEYTGARYRVAARENFVTWLRETAQAERAELIQELSAIEALSADDPERAARFQAYQANMGQTLRKEQIVTRSTQWGVAVFNAGTSPCQSPAELN
;
A
#
# COMPACT_ATOMS: atom_id res chain seq x y z
N MET A 1 -12.10 -15.28 -62.07
CA MET A 1 -10.72 -15.64 -61.70
C MET A 1 -10.05 -14.33 -61.32
N SER A 2 -10.07 -14.00 -60.02
CA SER A 2 -8.92 -14.11 -59.10
C SER A 2 -7.99 -12.91 -59.32
N GLU A 3 -7.55 -12.12 -58.34
CA GLU A 3 -7.17 -12.43 -56.96
C GLU A 3 -7.42 -11.23 -56.03
N ASN A 4 -7.75 -11.54 -54.77
CA ASN A 4 -7.89 -10.61 -53.66
C ASN A 4 -6.66 -10.83 -52.77
N THR A 5 -5.65 -9.96 -52.85
CA THR A 5 -4.44 -10.04 -52.01
C THR A 5 -4.72 -9.40 -50.65
N ALA A 6 -5.35 -10.16 -49.75
CA ALA A 6 -5.28 -9.89 -48.33
C ALA A 6 -3.88 -10.24 -47.85
N SER A 7 -3.06 -9.22 -47.58
CA SER A 7 -1.77 -9.38 -46.91
C SER A 7 -2.00 -9.70 -45.44
N THR A 8 -2.24 -10.98 -45.12
CA THR A 8 -2.12 -11.49 -43.74
C THR A 8 -0.65 -11.52 -43.35
N LEU A 9 -0.23 -10.57 -42.51
CA LEU A 9 1.03 -10.70 -41.78
C LEU A 9 1.03 -12.03 -41.01
N PRO A 10 2.13 -12.80 -41.04
CA PRO A 10 2.19 -14.08 -40.34
C PRO A 10 2.09 -13.87 -38.82
N PRO A 11 1.40 -14.78 -38.09
CA PRO A 11 1.14 -14.68 -36.65
C PRO A 11 2.41 -14.60 -35.78
N ASP A 12 3.57 -14.96 -36.33
CA ASP A 12 4.85 -14.94 -35.63
C ASP A 12 5.50 -13.56 -35.51
N ALA A 13 5.14 -12.59 -36.36
CA ALA A 13 5.70 -11.24 -36.31
C ALA A 13 5.16 -10.43 -35.12
N ALA A 14 3.86 -10.55 -34.85
CA ALA A 14 3.20 -9.85 -33.73
C ALA A 14 3.61 -10.41 -32.36
N ALA A 15 3.83 -11.73 -32.26
CA ALA A 15 4.29 -12.38 -31.02
C ALA A 15 5.76 -12.01 -30.69
N ASN A 16 6.62 -11.92 -31.71
CA ASN A 16 8.00 -11.44 -31.53
C ASN A 16 8.07 -9.96 -31.17
N GLN A 17 7.19 -9.14 -31.74
CA GLN A 17 7.12 -7.71 -31.44
C GLN A 17 6.63 -7.46 -30.02
N GLN A 18 5.58 -8.15 -29.57
CA GLN A 18 5.12 -8.08 -28.18
C GLN A 18 6.19 -8.54 -27.18
N GLY A 19 6.97 -9.56 -27.51
CA GLY A 19 8.09 -10.03 -26.69
C GLY A 19 9.22 -8.99 -26.57
N GLN A 20 9.56 -8.32 -27.68
CA GLN A 20 10.54 -7.23 -27.70
C GLN A 20 10.05 -6.00 -26.93
N ASP A 21 8.78 -5.64 -27.08
CA ASP A 21 8.16 -4.53 -26.36
C ASP A 21 8.18 -4.76 -24.85
N ILE A 22 7.91 -6.00 -24.39
CA ILE A 22 7.99 -6.36 -22.97
C ILE A 22 9.43 -6.30 -22.46
N GLN A 23 10.41 -6.78 -23.24
CA GLN A 23 11.82 -6.72 -22.85
C GLN A 23 12.32 -5.28 -22.74
N GLU A 24 11.96 -4.43 -23.70
CA GLU A 24 12.32 -3.01 -23.69
C GLU A 24 11.63 -2.26 -22.54
N PHE A 25 10.35 -2.54 -22.30
CA PHE A 25 9.63 -2.00 -21.15
C PHE A 25 10.32 -2.37 -19.83
N ASN A 26 10.67 -3.65 -19.64
CA ASN A 26 11.37 -4.09 -18.43
C ASN A 26 12.73 -3.42 -18.28
N ARG A 27 13.49 -3.28 -19.38
CA ARG A 27 14.76 -2.56 -19.38
C ARG A 27 14.60 -1.10 -18.95
N LEU A 28 13.59 -0.40 -19.46
CA LEU A 28 13.30 0.98 -19.10
C LEU A 28 12.89 1.11 -17.63
N VAL A 29 12.08 0.18 -17.12
CA VAL A 29 11.69 0.12 -15.70
C VAL A 29 12.92 -0.10 -14.80
N ASP A 30 13.82 -1.01 -15.18
CA ASP A 30 15.04 -1.29 -14.42
C ASP A 30 15.99 -0.08 -14.39
N LEU A 31 16.11 0.64 -15.50
CA LEU A 31 16.89 1.88 -15.57
C LEU A 31 16.28 3.03 -14.75
N ALA A 32 14.95 3.10 -14.71
CA ALA A 32 14.24 4.09 -13.93
C ALA A 32 14.36 3.85 -12.42
N PHE A 33 14.69 2.64 -11.98
CA PHE A 33 14.67 2.28 -10.56
C PHE A 33 15.74 3.02 -9.75
N CYS A 34 15.32 3.80 -8.75
CA CYS A 34 16.19 4.57 -7.87
C CYS A 34 16.52 3.80 -6.58
N GLY A 35 15.55 3.12 -5.98
CA GLY A 35 15.76 2.35 -4.76
C GLY A 35 14.48 2.09 -3.96
N TYR A 36 14.61 1.36 -2.87
CA TYR A 36 13.58 1.12 -1.89
C TYR A 36 13.69 2.09 -0.72
N CYS A 37 12.55 2.40 -0.10
CA CYS A 37 12.44 3.14 1.14
C CYS A 37 11.15 2.76 1.90
N ILE A 38 11.01 3.30 3.11
CA ILE A 38 9.79 3.21 3.92
C ILE A 38 9.02 4.51 3.74
N GLY A 39 7.79 4.41 3.26
CA GLY A 39 6.91 5.56 3.12
C GLY A 39 5.88 5.61 4.25
N ASP A 40 5.87 6.69 5.02
CA ASP A 40 4.82 6.93 6.02
C ASP A 40 3.70 7.76 5.42
N ALA A 41 2.44 7.46 5.76
CA ALA A 41 1.28 8.19 5.23
C ALA A 41 1.44 9.73 5.20
N PRO A 42 1.98 10.42 6.23
CA PRO A 42 2.21 11.88 6.17
C PRO A 42 3.22 12.32 5.10
N THR A 43 4.35 11.60 4.96
CA THR A 43 5.35 11.84 3.90
C THR A 43 4.84 11.43 2.53
N LEU A 44 3.88 10.50 2.49
CA LEU A 44 3.23 10.04 1.29
C LEU A 44 1.91 10.82 0.97
N ARG A 45 1.52 11.85 1.73
CA ARG A 45 0.27 12.60 1.46
C ARG A 45 0.24 13.33 0.11
N PRO A 46 1.35 13.90 -0.40
CA PRO A 46 1.37 14.42 -1.77
C PRO A 46 1.16 13.31 -2.82
N ILE A 47 1.25 12.05 -2.44
CA ILE A 47 1.40 10.89 -3.36
C ILE A 47 0.08 10.30 -3.82
N TRP A 48 -1.07 10.75 -3.32
CA TRP A 48 -2.36 10.18 -3.73
C TRP A 48 -2.87 10.74 -5.08
N GLY A 49 -1.96 10.89 -6.05
CA GLY A 49 -2.16 11.56 -7.34
C GLY A 49 -2.81 10.73 -8.46
N ARG A 50 -3.72 11.41 -9.19
CA ARG A 50 -4.32 11.21 -10.53
C ARG A 50 -4.87 9.86 -11.01
N ASN A 51 -4.42 8.71 -10.53
CA ASN A 51 -4.92 7.40 -11.02
C ASN A 51 -6.24 6.92 -10.37
N TYR A 52 -6.95 7.82 -9.68
CA TYR A 52 -8.30 7.62 -9.13
C TYR A 52 -9.42 7.69 -10.19
N MET A 53 -9.11 7.75 -11.49
CA MET A 53 -10.14 8.01 -12.52
C MET A 53 -10.95 6.80 -13.01
N ARG A 54 -10.67 5.58 -12.52
CA ARG A 54 -11.48 4.40 -12.86
C ARG A 54 -12.27 3.91 -11.64
N PRO A 55 -13.57 3.61 -11.77
CA PRO A 55 -14.38 3.14 -10.65
C PRO A 55 -13.72 1.97 -9.92
N THR A 56 -13.80 1.99 -8.59
CA THR A 56 -13.36 0.89 -7.74
C THR A 56 -14.41 -0.22 -7.82
N ASP A 57 -13.99 -1.40 -8.24
CA ASP A 57 -14.79 -2.62 -8.09
C ASP A 57 -14.82 -3.03 -6.62
N GLN A 58 -16.00 -2.97 -6.01
CA GLN A 58 -16.19 -3.24 -4.59
C GLN A 58 -15.91 -4.70 -4.22
N SER A 59 -16.15 -5.66 -5.14
CA SER A 59 -15.89 -7.08 -4.86
C SER A 59 -14.39 -7.31 -4.67
N HIS A 60 -13.58 -6.80 -5.60
CA HIS A 60 -12.13 -6.92 -5.53
C HIS A 60 -11.56 -6.19 -4.30
N LEU A 61 -12.14 -5.04 -3.92
CA LEU A 61 -11.74 -4.34 -2.70
C LEU A 61 -12.02 -5.18 -1.46
N ASN A 62 -13.20 -5.80 -1.37
CA ASN A 62 -13.58 -6.66 -0.25
C ASN A 62 -12.69 -7.90 -0.14
N ASP A 63 -12.30 -8.51 -1.27
CA ASP A 63 -11.40 -9.67 -1.28
C ASP A 63 -10.02 -9.30 -0.70
N ILE A 64 -9.48 -8.15 -1.11
CA ILE A 64 -8.21 -7.64 -0.58
C ILE A 64 -8.35 -7.29 0.90
N PHE A 65 -9.43 -6.65 1.30
CA PHE A 65 -9.72 -6.35 2.71
C PHE A 65 -9.76 -7.63 3.57
N ASN A 66 -10.47 -8.66 3.11
CA ASN A 66 -10.56 -9.96 3.79
C ASN A 66 -9.20 -10.68 3.83
N SER A 67 -8.35 -10.47 2.82
CA SER A 67 -6.99 -11.01 2.86
C SER A 67 -6.15 -10.42 4.01
N PHE A 68 -6.37 -9.14 4.37
CA PHE A 68 -5.65 -8.49 5.46
C PHE A 68 -6.03 -9.03 6.84
N SER A 69 -7.27 -9.46 7.03
CA SER A 69 -7.69 -10.09 8.28
C SER A 69 -7.07 -11.48 8.48
N THR A 70 -6.66 -12.14 7.38
CA THR A 70 -6.13 -13.51 7.40
C THR A 70 -4.60 -13.54 7.41
N ILE A 71 -3.97 -12.75 6.54
CA ILE A 71 -2.52 -12.79 6.27
C ILE A 71 -1.80 -11.62 6.96
N GLY A 72 -2.55 -10.62 7.43
CA GLY A 72 -2.02 -9.39 8.00
C GLY A 72 -1.60 -8.37 6.93
N LEU A 73 -1.22 -7.17 7.39
CA LEU A 73 -0.76 -6.09 6.54
C LEU A 73 0.75 -6.22 6.30
N ASN A 74 1.17 -7.08 5.37
CA ASN A 74 2.57 -7.19 4.98
C ASN A 74 2.86 -6.41 3.69
N PHE A 75 3.17 -5.12 3.84
CA PHE A 75 3.57 -4.25 2.72
C PHE A 75 5.07 -3.98 2.68
N MET A 76 5.82 -4.62 3.57
CA MET A 76 7.27 -4.47 3.71
C MET A 76 7.96 -5.60 2.95
N THR A 77 7.67 -5.73 1.66
CA THR A 77 8.34 -6.67 0.75
C THR A 77 8.48 -6.01 -0.63
N PRO A 78 9.50 -6.37 -1.42
CA PRO A 78 9.68 -5.83 -2.77
C PRO A 78 8.43 -5.98 -3.66
N ASP A 79 7.74 -7.12 -3.58
CA ASP A 79 6.56 -7.42 -4.40
C ASP A 79 5.31 -6.64 -3.96
N ALA A 80 5.25 -6.26 -2.69
CA ALA A 80 4.16 -5.49 -2.12
C ALA A 80 4.40 -3.97 -2.14
N ALA A 81 5.64 -3.54 -2.44
CA ALA A 81 6.01 -2.13 -2.41
C ALA A 81 5.20 -1.29 -3.40
N LEU A 82 4.83 -0.09 -2.97
CA LEU A 82 4.20 0.91 -3.82
C LEU A 82 5.25 1.48 -4.77
N ARG A 83 4.93 1.47 -6.06
CA ARG A 83 5.80 2.05 -7.09
C ARG A 83 5.45 3.52 -7.24
N VAL A 84 6.42 4.38 -6.97
CA VAL A 84 6.25 5.84 -7.03
C VAL A 84 7.28 6.45 -7.97
N PHE A 85 6.90 7.49 -8.68
CA PHE A 85 7.75 8.22 -9.61
C PHE A 85 8.05 9.61 -9.04
N ILE A 86 9.32 9.84 -8.71
CA ILE A 86 9.80 11.06 -8.06
C ILE A 86 11.11 11.44 -8.75
N ASP A 87 11.34 12.73 -8.96
CA ASP A 87 12.63 13.20 -9.47
C ASP A 87 13.74 12.89 -8.45
N PRO A 88 14.83 12.20 -8.85
CA PRO A 88 15.87 11.80 -7.91
C PRO A 88 16.54 12.96 -7.17
N GLU A 89 16.51 14.15 -7.77
CA GLU A 89 17.05 15.38 -7.18
C GLU A 89 16.20 15.97 -6.06
N ASP A 90 14.96 15.52 -5.90
CA ASP A 90 14.05 15.99 -4.85
C ASP A 90 14.11 15.10 -3.60
N ILE A 91 14.85 13.99 -3.65
CA ILE A 91 14.93 12.98 -2.60
C ILE A 91 16.32 13.01 -1.94
N ASP A 92 16.37 12.86 -0.62
CA ASP A 92 17.63 12.64 0.10
C ASP A 92 18.24 11.28 -0.34
N PRO A 93 19.42 11.26 -0.99
CA PRO A 93 20.01 10.00 -1.45
C PRO A 93 20.30 9.01 -0.32
N ASN A 94 20.40 9.48 0.93
CA ASN A 94 20.63 8.61 2.09
C ASN A 94 19.39 7.86 2.60
N CYS A 95 18.20 8.18 2.07
CA CYS A 95 16.98 7.45 2.40
C CYS A 95 16.68 6.29 1.45
N LEU A 96 17.34 6.22 0.29
CA LEU A 96 17.16 5.16 -0.69
C LEU A 96 18.17 4.04 -0.45
N THR A 97 17.71 2.79 -0.60
CA THR A 97 18.58 1.60 -0.61
C THR A 97 18.32 0.76 -1.84
N LYS A 98 19.35 0.11 -2.37
CA LYS A 98 19.21 -0.86 -3.47
C LYS A 98 18.91 -2.28 -2.98
N SER A 99 18.88 -2.50 -1.67
CA SER A 99 18.64 -3.83 -1.09
C SER A 99 17.16 -4.21 -1.15
N PRO A 100 16.81 -5.43 -1.61
CA PRO A 100 15.45 -5.94 -1.53
C PRO A 100 15.06 -6.31 -0.08
N ASN A 101 16.00 -6.32 0.87
CA ASN A 101 15.72 -6.67 2.26
C ASN A 101 15.07 -5.48 2.99
N PRO A 102 13.83 -5.65 3.51
CA PRO A 102 13.09 -4.56 4.17
C PRO A 102 13.78 -3.97 5.40
N GLU A 103 14.66 -4.72 6.05
CA GLU A 103 15.44 -4.29 7.22
C GLU A 103 16.45 -3.19 6.88
N ASP A 104 16.88 -3.11 5.62
CA ASP A 104 17.82 -2.09 5.14
C ASP A 104 17.11 -0.78 4.75
N TRP A 105 15.78 -0.80 4.68
CA TRP A 105 14.99 0.31 4.16
C TRP A 105 14.90 1.45 5.17
N ARG A 106 14.94 2.68 4.67
CA ARG A 106 14.94 3.89 5.49
C ARG A 106 13.72 4.75 5.19
N PRO A 107 13.23 5.56 6.15
CA PRO A 107 12.13 6.46 5.89
C PRO A 107 12.43 7.42 4.73
N LEU A 108 11.52 7.52 3.77
CA LEU A 108 11.57 8.46 2.64
C LEU A 108 11.69 9.88 3.16
N ARG A 109 12.63 10.65 2.61
CA ARG A 109 12.82 12.07 2.92
C ARG A 109 13.01 12.85 1.63
N TYR A 110 12.26 13.93 1.52
CA TYR A 110 12.49 14.93 0.50
C TYR A 110 13.57 15.91 0.94
N ILE A 111 14.25 16.52 -0.02
CA ILE A 111 15.09 17.68 0.24
C ILE A 111 14.17 18.83 0.66
N PRO A 112 14.45 19.53 1.79
CA PRO A 112 13.59 20.62 2.26
C PRO A 112 13.36 21.70 1.20
N GLY A 113 12.08 22.03 0.96
CA GLY A 113 11.67 23.03 -0.05
C GLY A 113 11.59 22.48 -1.48
N ARG A 114 11.93 21.20 -1.69
CA ARG A 114 11.76 20.48 -2.96
C ARG A 114 10.68 19.39 -2.86
N GLU A 115 9.79 19.49 -1.87
CA GLU A 115 8.71 18.54 -1.74
C GLU A 115 7.80 18.60 -2.98
N PRO A 116 7.58 17.48 -3.67
CA PRO A 116 6.71 17.47 -4.83
C PRO A 116 5.28 17.78 -4.41
N ALA A 117 4.59 18.63 -5.18
CA ALA A 117 3.18 18.93 -4.94
C ALA A 117 2.29 17.69 -5.12
N GLN A 118 2.70 16.78 -6.01
CA GLN A 118 2.05 15.50 -6.28
C GLN A 118 3.13 14.46 -6.61
N VAL A 119 2.95 13.21 -6.19
CA VAL A 119 3.75 12.08 -6.67
C VAL A 119 2.85 11.12 -7.41
N GLU A 120 3.34 10.64 -8.55
CA GLU A 120 2.64 9.64 -9.34
C GLU A 120 2.96 8.24 -8.81
N TYR A 121 1.94 7.41 -8.67
CA TYR A 121 2.12 5.99 -8.41
C TYR A 121 1.46 5.16 -9.51
N THR A 122 2.07 4.02 -9.83
CA THR A 122 1.59 3.12 -10.88
C THR A 122 1.03 1.84 -10.28
N GLY A 123 -0.22 1.54 -10.61
CA GLY A 123 -0.93 0.36 -10.11
C GLY A 123 -1.28 0.42 -8.62
N ALA A 124 -1.52 -0.74 -8.01
CA ALA A 124 -1.78 -0.92 -6.57
C ALA A 124 -2.97 -0.15 -5.94
N ARG A 125 -3.77 0.58 -6.72
CA ARG A 125 -4.92 1.39 -6.23
C ARG A 125 -5.86 0.66 -5.27
N TYR A 126 -6.19 -0.59 -5.59
CA TYR A 126 -7.09 -1.40 -4.77
C TYR A 126 -6.45 -1.81 -3.45
N ARG A 127 -5.13 -2.04 -3.43
CA ARG A 127 -4.37 -2.33 -2.21
C ARG A 127 -4.32 -1.09 -1.31
N VAL A 128 -4.10 0.09 -1.89
CA VAL A 128 -4.11 1.36 -1.15
C VAL A 128 -5.49 1.62 -0.55
N ALA A 129 -6.55 1.59 -1.37
CA ALA A 129 -7.92 1.82 -0.92
C ALA A 129 -8.39 0.77 0.10
N ALA A 130 -8.11 -0.52 -0.13
CA ALA A 130 -8.45 -1.58 0.82
C ALA A 130 -7.75 -1.39 2.17
N ARG A 131 -6.48 -0.93 2.17
CA ARG A 131 -5.76 -0.65 3.42
C ARG A 131 -6.37 0.53 4.14
N GLU A 132 -6.69 1.61 3.44
CA GLU A 132 -7.34 2.78 4.06
C GLU A 132 -8.66 2.39 4.72
N ASN A 133 -9.47 1.59 4.03
CA ASN A 133 -10.72 1.06 4.58
C ASN A 133 -10.45 0.15 5.79
N PHE A 134 -9.44 -0.72 5.72
CA PHE A 134 -9.08 -1.64 6.81
C PHE A 134 -8.54 -0.92 8.05
N VAL A 135 -7.66 0.07 7.87
CA VAL A 135 -7.12 0.89 8.96
C VAL A 135 -8.24 1.74 9.60
N THR A 136 -9.15 2.28 8.79
CA THR A 136 -10.32 3.02 9.28
C THR A 136 -11.23 2.10 10.09
N TRP A 137 -11.60 0.95 9.53
CA TRP A 137 -12.41 -0.06 10.22
C TRP A 137 -11.75 -0.52 11.53
N LEU A 138 -10.45 -0.81 11.53
CA LEU A 138 -9.73 -1.20 12.74
C LEU A 138 -9.75 -0.10 13.80
N ARG A 139 -9.57 1.16 13.40
CA ARG A 139 -9.58 2.31 14.31
C ARG A 139 -10.95 2.50 14.93
N GLU A 140 -12.01 2.49 14.12
CA GLU A 140 -13.39 2.64 14.57
C GLU A 140 -13.78 1.49 15.51
N THR A 141 -13.47 0.25 15.13
CA THR A 141 -13.75 -0.94 15.95
C THR A 141 -12.99 -0.90 17.27
N ALA A 142 -11.69 -0.58 17.26
CA ALA A 142 -10.89 -0.48 18.48
C ALA A 142 -11.40 0.62 19.41
N GLN A 143 -11.83 1.76 18.87
CA GLN A 143 -12.39 2.85 19.65
C GLN A 143 -13.73 2.46 20.29
N ALA A 144 -14.61 1.77 19.55
CA ALA A 144 -15.88 1.28 20.08
C ALA A 144 -15.67 0.24 21.19
N GLU A 145 -14.85 -0.78 20.94
CA GLU A 145 -14.53 -1.82 21.93
C GLU A 145 -13.87 -1.25 23.19
N ARG A 146 -13.01 -0.24 23.05
CA ARG A 146 -12.42 0.43 24.21
C ARG A 146 -13.46 1.16 25.06
N ALA A 147 -14.46 1.77 24.45
CA ALA A 147 -15.55 2.40 25.19
C ALA A 147 -16.38 1.35 25.94
N GLU A 148 -16.67 0.20 25.32
CA GLU A 148 -17.34 -0.94 25.97
C GLU A 148 -16.51 -1.50 27.13
N LEU A 149 -15.19 -1.65 26.97
CA LEU A 149 -14.29 -2.12 28.02
C LEU A 149 -14.26 -1.20 29.24
N ILE A 150 -14.35 0.13 29.05
CA ILE A 150 -14.44 1.09 30.15
C ILE A 150 -15.75 0.90 30.93
N GLN A 151 -16.86 0.67 30.21
CA GLN A 151 -18.16 0.41 30.84
C GLN A 151 -18.16 -0.94 31.58
N GLU A 152 -17.59 -1.98 30.98
CA GLU A 152 -17.49 -3.31 31.55
C GLU A 152 -16.62 -3.33 32.81
N LEU A 153 -15.47 -2.64 32.80
CA LEU A 153 -14.64 -2.49 34.00
C LEU A 153 -15.41 -1.82 35.13
N SER A 154 -16.15 -0.75 34.83
CA SER A 154 -16.99 -0.05 35.82
C SER A 154 -18.07 -0.99 36.39
N ALA A 155 -18.67 -1.85 35.56
CA ALA A 155 -19.65 -2.84 36.00
C ALA A 155 -19.03 -3.93 36.88
N ILE A 156 -17.82 -4.40 36.55
CA ILE A 156 -17.05 -5.37 37.36
C ILE A 156 -16.66 -4.77 38.72
N GLU A 157 -16.26 -3.50 38.75
CA GLU A 157 -15.90 -2.78 39.98
C GLU A 157 -17.11 -2.52 40.90
N ALA A 158 -18.32 -2.47 40.34
CA ALA A 158 -19.56 -2.37 41.11
C ALA A 158 -19.98 -3.69 41.79
N LEU A 159 -19.43 -4.84 41.36
CA LEU A 159 -19.68 -6.14 41.99
C LEU A 159 -18.89 -6.27 43.30
N SER A 160 -19.44 -7.02 44.25
CA SER A 160 -18.75 -7.34 45.51
C SER A 160 -17.49 -8.17 45.22
N ALA A 161 -16.47 -8.04 46.08
CA ALA A 161 -15.23 -8.79 45.93
C ALA A 161 -15.40 -10.31 46.04
N ASP A 162 -16.42 -10.75 46.79
CA ASP A 162 -16.76 -12.16 46.98
C ASP A 162 -17.71 -12.71 45.92
N ASP A 163 -18.12 -11.89 44.95
CA ASP A 163 -19.01 -12.31 43.87
C ASP A 163 -18.25 -13.21 42.88
N PRO A 164 -18.67 -14.47 42.68
CA PRO A 164 -18.02 -15.37 41.73
C PRO A 164 -18.09 -14.88 40.28
N GLU A 165 -19.10 -14.08 39.92
CA GLU A 165 -19.24 -13.50 38.59
C GLU A 165 -18.15 -12.46 38.30
N ARG A 166 -17.67 -11.76 39.33
CA ARG A 166 -16.63 -10.74 39.22
C ARG A 166 -15.35 -11.31 38.62
N ALA A 167 -14.91 -12.47 39.10
CA ALA A 167 -13.69 -13.12 38.60
C ALA A 167 -13.82 -13.56 37.14
N ALA A 168 -14.97 -14.14 36.76
CA ALA A 168 -15.23 -14.58 35.40
C ALA A 168 -15.28 -13.40 34.42
N ARG A 169 -15.99 -12.33 34.77
CA ARG A 169 -16.08 -11.12 33.95
C ARG A 169 -14.74 -10.39 33.84
N PHE A 170 -13.95 -10.35 34.92
CA PHE A 170 -12.61 -9.76 34.89
C PHE A 170 -11.65 -10.52 33.96
N GLN A 171 -11.72 -11.85 33.92
CA GLN A 171 -10.95 -12.64 32.95
C GLN A 171 -11.38 -12.34 31.50
N ALA A 172 -12.68 -12.27 31.22
CA ALA A 172 -13.19 -11.90 29.91
C ALA A 172 -12.76 -10.48 29.50
N TYR A 173 -12.82 -9.52 30.43
CA TYR A 173 -12.33 -8.15 30.26
C TYR A 173 -10.85 -8.13 29.85
N GLN A 174 -9.99 -8.88 30.54
CA GLN A 174 -8.56 -8.94 30.20
C GLN A 174 -8.31 -9.50 28.80
N ALA A 175 -9.03 -10.56 28.41
CA ALA A 175 -8.93 -11.14 27.08
C ALA A 175 -9.34 -10.14 25.99
N ASN A 176 -10.47 -9.46 26.18
CA ASN A 176 -10.99 -8.46 25.25
C ASN A 176 -10.06 -7.24 25.16
N MET A 177 -9.54 -6.76 26.30
CA MET A 177 -8.55 -5.69 26.34
C MET A 177 -7.28 -6.05 25.55
N GLY A 178 -6.78 -7.28 25.69
CA GLY A 178 -5.65 -7.76 24.90
C GLY A 178 -5.91 -7.72 23.39
N GLN A 179 -7.12 -8.05 22.95
CA GLN A 179 -7.51 -7.96 21.53
C GLN A 179 -7.60 -6.51 21.04
N THR A 180 -8.24 -5.62 21.80
CA THR A 180 -8.36 -4.21 21.45
C THR A 180 -6.99 -3.54 21.35
N LEU A 181 -6.08 -3.80 22.31
CA LEU A 181 -4.70 -3.30 22.25
C LEU A 181 -3.95 -3.80 21.02
N ARG A 182 -4.16 -5.06 20.62
CA ARG A 182 -3.56 -5.60 19.39
C ARG A 182 -4.06 -4.87 18.15
N LYS A 183 -5.35 -4.51 18.07
CA LYS A 183 -5.90 -3.72 16.95
C LYS A 183 -5.30 -2.31 16.91
N GLU A 184 -5.21 -1.64 18.06
CA GLU A 184 -4.57 -0.32 18.17
C GLU A 184 -3.10 -0.36 17.69
N GLN A 185 -2.34 -1.37 18.10
CA GLN A 185 -0.96 -1.57 17.64
C GLN A 185 -0.86 -1.79 16.12
N ILE A 186 -1.79 -2.55 15.54
CA ILE A 186 -1.85 -2.73 14.08
C ILE A 186 -2.10 -1.39 13.41
N VAL A 187 -3.06 -0.58 13.88
CA VAL A 187 -3.35 0.75 13.32
C VAL A 187 -2.11 1.65 13.33
N THR A 188 -1.35 1.66 14.43
CA THR A 188 -0.12 2.46 14.53
C THR A 188 0.94 1.99 13.52
N ARG A 189 1.14 0.67 13.39
CA ARG A 189 2.14 0.08 12.47
C ARG A 189 1.73 0.17 11.01
N SER A 190 0.43 0.16 10.73
CA SER A 190 -0.10 0.29 9.37
C SER A 190 -0.25 1.74 8.92
N THR A 191 0.70 2.58 9.32
CA THR A 191 0.98 3.89 8.72
C THR A 191 2.08 3.81 7.66
N GLN A 192 2.94 2.79 7.75
CA GLN A 192 4.10 2.61 6.88
C GLN A 192 3.79 1.75 5.64
N TRP A 193 4.61 1.92 4.61
CA TRP A 193 4.61 1.16 3.36
C TRP A 193 6.04 0.89 2.92
N GLY A 194 6.25 -0.26 2.30
CA GLY A 194 7.35 -0.41 1.36
C GLY A 194 7.11 0.46 0.14
N VAL A 195 8.14 1.19 -0.28
CA VAL A 195 8.07 2.06 -1.46
C VAL A 195 9.25 1.75 -2.36
N ALA A 196 8.97 1.51 -3.64
CA ALA A 196 9.95 1.42 -4.70
C ALA A 196 9.90 2.73 -5.50
N VAL A 197 11.00 3.48 -5.45
CA VAL A 197 11.13 4.78 -6.10
C VAL A 197 11.73 4.62 -7.48
N PHE A 198 11.10 5.26 -8.46
CA PHE A 198 11.53 5.34 -9.83
C PHE A 198 11.72 6.81 -10.21
N ASN A 199 12.64 7.07 -11.15
CA ASN A 199 12.87 8.40 -11.68
C ASN A 199 11.67 8.85 -12.54
N ALA A 200 11.07 9.97 -12.17
CA ALA A 200 9.90 10.53 -12.84
C ALA A 200 10.17 10.87 -14.33
N GLY A 201 11.36 11.36 -14.66
CA GLY A 201 11.78 11.64 -16.04
C GLY A 201 11.88 10.41 -16.95
N THR A 202 11.73 9.21 -16.40
CA THR A 202 11.74 7.93 -17.12
C THR A 202 10.43 7.14 -16.93
N SER A 203 9.37 7.80 -16.48
CA SER A 203 8.08 7.17 -16.24
C SER A 203 7.55 6.51 -17.52
N PRO A 204 7.34 5.18 -17.54
CA PRO A 204 6.78 4.50 -18.70
C PRO A 204 5.27 4.76 -18.84
N CYS A 205 4.67 5.51 -17.90
CA CYS A 205 3.28 5.94 -17.95
C CYS A 205 3.10 7.29 -18.63
N GLN A 206 4.17 7.96 -19.08
CA GLN A 206 4.03 9.01 -20.08
C GLN A 206 3.40 8.38 -21.31
N SER A 207 2.20 8.84 -21.67
CA SER A 207 1.60 8.36 -22.90
C SER A 207 2.52 8.76 -24.06
N PRO A 208 2.66 7.95 -25.12
CA PRO A 208 3.41 8.36 -26.32
C PRO A 208 2.94 9.68 -26.95
N ALA A 209 1.77 10.20 -26.53
CA ALA A 209 1.23 11.48 -26.95
C ALA A 209 1.79 12.69 -26.17
N GLU A 210 2.50 12.49 -25.05
CA GLU A 210 3.06 13.55 -24.20
C GLU A 210 4.58 13.74 -24.38
N LEU A 211 5.19 12.95 -25.27
CA LEU A 211 6.61 13.01 -25.64
C LEU A 211 6.89 13.79 -26.94
N ASN A 212 5.91 14.53 -27.47
CA ASN A 212 6.03 15.38 -28.66
C ASN A 212 5.70 16.85 -28.37
#